data_AF-A0A971N085-F1
#
_entry.id   AF-A0A971N085-F1
#
_cell.length_a   1.000
_cell.length_b   1.000
_cell.length_c   1.000
_cell.angle_alpha   90.00
_cell.angle_beta   90.00
_cell.angle_gamma   90.00
#
_symmetry.space_group_name_H-M   'P 1'
#
loop_
_entity.id
_entity.type
_entity.pdbx_description
1 polymer ?
#
loop_
_entity_poly.entity_id
_entity_poly.type
_entity_poly.pdbx_seq_one_letter_code
_entity_poly.pdbx_strand_id
1 'polypeptide(L)'
;MYCQNCGALLAENSSFCTSCARALRRETPRPAQPAQYGGMRGFSTRIQDPAFARYVKNSNRYSAIFTLILAVVAVVGFYIYGENSSEMENPGSLYIGLAIGGMFLLIAFFQILGRKRSRTWDGTVEDKKIRKKTTRHDYGDGDVRTEDYLEYSVIIRSDDGKKHVLTWNDTDILYNYYNVGDRVRHHAGLKSYEKYDKTADKFIPCNACGTLCDIKDDNCFRCKCPLLK
;
A
#
# COMPACT_ATOMS: atom_id res chain seq x y z
N MET A 1 -18.45 43.24 30.36
CA MET A 1 -17.05 42.84 30.00
C MET A 1 -16.12 44.01 30.31
N TYR A 2 -14.85 43.76 30.65
CA TYR A 2 -13.87 44.80 31.00
C TYR A 2 -12.83 44.97 29.88
N CYS A 3 -12.34 46.19 29.67
CA CYS A 3 -11.31 46.47 28.68
C CYS A 3 -9.97 45.84 29.11
N GLN A 4 -9.37 45.00 28.27
CA GLN A 4 -8.08 44.37 28.59
C GLN A 4 -6.88 45.35 28.61
N ASN A 5 -7.06 46.58 28.13
CA ASN A 5 -6.01 47.59 28.13
C ASN A 5 -6.03 48.50 29.37
N CYS A 6 -7.21 48.87 29.86
CA CYS A 6 -7.34 49.85 30.96
C CYS A 6 -8.28 49.43 32.09
N GLY A 7 -8.93 48.25 32.01
CA GLY A 7 -9.79 47.73 33.07
C GLY A 7 -11.17 48.38 33.18
N ALA A 8 -11.52 49.35 32.33
CA ALA A 8 -12.84 50.01 32.38
C ALA A 8 -13.98 49.05 31.97
N LEU A 9 -15.16 49.23 32.57
CA LEU A 9 -16.37 48.50 32.21
C LEU A 9 -16.83 48.90 30.79
N LEU A 10 -16.99 47.93 29.90
CA LEU A 10 -17.41 48.15 28.52
C LEU A 10 -18.92 48.02 28.37
N ALA A 11 -19.53 48.97 27.66
CA ALA A 11 -20.92 48.89 27.23
C ALA A 11 -21.10 47.75 26.20
N GLU A 12 -22.25 47.07 26.25
CA GLU A 12 -22.61 46.03 25.30
C GLU A 12 -22.53 46.54 23.86
N ASN A 13 -21.92 45.75 22.98
CA ASN A 13 -21.73 46.03 21.55
C ASN A 13 -20.88 47.25 21.17
N SER A 14 -20.07 47.80 22.09
CA SER A 14 -19.09 48.84 21.76
C SER A 14 -17.95 48.33 20.88
N SER A 15 -17.56 49.10 19.85
CA SER A 15 -16.44 48.81 18.95
C SER A 15 -15.11 49.39 19.43
N PHE A 16 -15.14 50.28 20.43
CA PHE A 16 -13.99 50.91 21.06
C PHE A 16 -14.26 51.18 22.54
N CYS A 17 -13.21 51.21 23.35
CA CYS A 17 -13.30 51.58 24.76
C CYS A 17 -13.43 53.09 24.90
N THR A 18 -14.47 53.59 25.57
CA THR A 18 -14.70 55.02 25.81
C THR A 18 -13.69 55.66 26.75
N SER A 19 -13.03 54.88 27.62
CA SER A 19 -12.06 55.41 28.59
C SER A 19 -10.63 55.53 28.06
N CYS A 20 -10.20 54.64 27.15
CA CYS A 20 -8.84 54.67 26.59
C CYS A 20 -8.78 54.78 25.06
N ALA A 21 -9.92 54.98 24.40
CA ALA A 21 -10.09 55.10 22.95
C ALA A 21 -9.57 53.92 22.11
N ARG A 22 -9.24 52.78 22.72
CA ARG A 22 -8.69 51.62 22.02
C ARG A 22 -9.80 50.79 21.37
N ALA A 23 -9.62 50.45 20.09
CA ALA A 23 -10.54 49.58 19.35
C ALA A 23 -10.59 48.17 19.97
N LEU A 24 -11.80 47.65 20.16
CA LEU A 24 -12.04 46.30 20.64
C LEU A 24 -12.04 45.38 19.42
N ARG A 25 -10.99 44.56 19.26
CA ARG A 25 -10.96 43.53 18.22
C ARG A 25 -12.11 42.56 18.48
N ARG A 26 -13.17 42.67 17.68
CA ARG A 26 -14.08 41.54 17.49
C ARG A 26 -13.28 40.47 16.76
N GLU A 27 -12.85 39.45 17.48
CA GLU A 27 -12.49 38.19 16.85
C GLU A 27 -13.76 37.64 16.23
N THR A 28 -13.99 37.97 14.96
CA THR A 28 -14.89 37.19 14.12
C THR A 28 -14.40 35.75 14.28
N PRO A 29 -15.26 34.78 14.66
CA PRO A 29 -14.90 33.38 14.57
C PRO A 29 -14.38 33.20 13.15
N ARG A 30 -13.09 32.86 13.01
CA ARG A 30 -12.57 32.40 11.73
C ARG A 30 -13.58 31.34 11.30
N PRO A 31 -14.26 31.47 10.14
CA PRO A 31 -14.98 30.32 9.62
C PRO A 31 -13.95 29.21 9.65
N ALA A 32 -14.27 28.11 10.34
CA ALA A 32 -13.42 26.94 10.40
C ALA A 32 -12.95 26.73 8.97
N GLN A 33 -11.64 26.85 8.74
CA GLN A 33 -11.09 26.57 7.43
C GLN A 33 -11.66 25.20 7.07
N PRO A 34 -12.39 25.07 5.96
CA PRO A 34 -12.89 23.76 5.58
C PRO A 34 -11.65 22.88 5.55
N ALA A 35 -11.66 21.82 6.35
CA ALA A 35 -10.68 20.77 6.22
C ALA A 35 -10.58 20.46 4.72
N GLN A 36 -9.36 20.34 4.19
CA GLN A 36 -9.05 20.12 2.77
C GLN A 36 -9.62 18.78 2.27
N TYR A 37 -10.94 18.60 2.29
CA TYR A 37 -11.69 17.53 1.65
C TYR A 37 -12.11 17.94 0.23
N GLY A 38 -11.48 18.96 -0.35
CA GLY A 38 -11.64 19.37 -1.75
C GLY A 38 -10.73 18.63 -2.74
N GLY A 39 -9.93 17.65 -2.28
CA GLY A 39 -8.89 16.99 -3.08
C GLY A 39 -9.16 15.53 -3.49
N MET A 40 -10.33 14.95 -3.18
CA MET A 40 -10.60 13.53 -3.44
C MET A 40 -10.81 13.17 -4.92
N ARG A 41 -10.75 14.14 -5.83
CA ARG A 41 -10.83 13.95 -7.27
C ARG A 41 -9.55 14.49 -7.90
N GLY A 42 -8.84 13.62 -8.61
CA GLY A 42 -7.49 13.89 -9.11
C GLY A 42 -6.51 12.81 -8.67
N PHE A 43 -5.38 12.75 -9.38
CA PHE A 43 -4.23 12.03 -8.86
C PHE A 43 -3.50 12.88 -7.82
N SER A 44 -3.15 12.26 -6.71
CA SER A 44 -2.57 12.87 -5.54
C SER A 44 -1.14 13.35 -5.82
N THR A 45 -0.86 14.58 -5.44
CA THR A 45 0.50 15.15 -5.52
C THR A 45 1.44 14.55 -4.46
N ARG A 46 0.88 13.88 -3.45
CA ARG A 46 1.63 13.24 -2.35
C ARG A 46 2.49 12.06 -2.78
N ILE A 47 2.39 11.59 -4.02
CA ILE A 47 3.26 10.53 -4.55
C ILE A 47 4.75 10.91 -4.50
N GLN A 48 5.07 12.21 -4.52
CA GLN A 48 6.44 12.72 -4.42
C GLN A 48 7.01 12.66 -2.99
N ASP A 49 6.23 12.22 -2.01
CA ASP A 49 6.69 12.11 -0.62
C ASP A 49 7.86 11.11 -0.51
N PRO A 50 8.98 11.48 0.14
CA PRO A 50 10.13 10.61 0.31
C PRO A 50 9.83 9.30 1.06
N ALA A 51 8.69 9.20 1.75
CA ALA A 51 8.21 7.96 2.36
C ALA A 51 8.07 6.82 1.33
N PHE A 52 7.62 7.10 0.10
CA PHE A 52 7.50 6.07 -0.93
C PHE A 52 8.87 5.57 -1.41
N ALA A 53 9.81 6.49 -1.65
CA ALA A 53 11.19 6.13 -2.01
C ALA A 53 11.86 5.32 -0.90
N ARG A 54 11.67 5.71 0.37
CA ARG A 54 12.14 4.95 1.54
C ARG A 54 11.49 3.57 1.62
N TYR A 55 10.19 3.46 1.36
CA TYR A 55 9.48 2.17 1.36
C TYR A 55 10.04 1.22 0.30
N VAL A 56 10.22 1.69 -0.95
CA VAL A 56 10.78 0.88 -2.04
C VAL A 56 12.22 0.45 -1.71
N LYS A 57 13.06 1.37 -1.23
CA LYS A 57 14.44 1.08 -0.81
C LYS A 57 14.48 0.04 0.31
N ASN A 58 13.65 0.21 1.33
CA ASN A 58 13.56 -0.72 2.46
C ASN A 58 13.04 -2.08 2.03
N SER A 59 12.03 -2.14 1.17
CA SER A 59 11.48 -3.40 0.67
C SER A 59 12.52 -4.22 -0.10
N ASN A 60 13.34 -3.57 -0.92
CA ASN A 60 14.48 -4.22 -1.58
C ASN A 60 15.55 -4.68 -0.58
N ARG A 61 15.91 -3.82 0.38
CA ARG A 61 16.93 -4.12 1.39
C ARG A 61 16.53 -5.29 2.29
N TYR A 62 15.31 -5.29 2.81
CA TYR A 62 14.82 -6.38 3.66
C TYR A 62 14.67 -7.68 2.89
N SER A 63 14.22 -7.64 1.63
CA SER A 63 14.21 -8.82 0.76
C SER A 63 15.62 -9.42 0.62
N ALA A 64 16.63 -8.59 0.31
CA ALA A 64 18.01 -9.05 0.17
C ALA A 64 18.61 -9.61 1.48
N ILE A 65 18.42 -8.91 2.60
CA ILE A 65 18.93 -9.36 3.91
C ILE A 65 18.29 -10.70 4.30
N PHE A 66 16.97 -10.80 4.19
CA PHE A 66 16.23 -12.00 4.57
C PHE A 66 16.66 -13.20 3.73
N THR A 67 16.75 -13.04 2.40
CA THR A 67 17.16 -14.12 1.50
C THR A 67 18.62 -14.52 1.70
N LEU A 68 19.49 -13.55 2.03
CA LEU A 68 20.90 -13.83 2.34
C LEU A 68 21.01 -14.68 3.61
N ILE A 69 20.28 -14.33 4.66
CA ILE A 69 20.25 -15.11 5.91
C ILE A 69 19.76 -16.54 5.63
N LEU A 70 18.64 -16.70 4.90
CA LEU A 70 18.13 -18.03 4.55
C LEU A 70 19.13 -18.85 3.73
N ALA A 71 19.82 -18.22 2.77
CA ALA A 71 20.83 -18.89 1.97
C ALA A 71 22.01 -19.38 2.83
N VAL A 72 22.51 -18.54 3.74
CA VAL A 72 23.59 -18.91 4.67
C VAL A 72 23.14 -20.05 5.60
N VAL A 73 21.94 -19.94 6.18
CA VAL A 73 21.38 -20.98 7.05
C VAL A 73 21.24 -22.32 6.31
N ALA A 74 20.77 -22.30 5.05
CA ALA A 74 20.70 -23.50 4.23
C ALA A 74 22.10 -24.12 4.02
N VAL A 75 23.07 -23.34 3.54
CA VAL A 75 24.43 -23.84 3.26
C VAL A 75 25.09 -24.40 4.52
N VAL A 76 25.06 -23.67 5.63
CA VAL A 76 25.67 -24.09 6.90
C VAL A 76 24.94 -25.30 7.48
N GLY A 77 23.61 -25.31 7.45
CA GLY A 77 22.80 -26.42 7.95
C GLY A 77 23.09 -27.72 7.20
N PHE A 78 23.12 -27.67 5.87
CA PHE A 78 23.47 -28.83 5.05
C PHE A 78 24.94 -29.23 5.19
N TYR A 79 25.86 -28.28 5.40
CA TYR A 79 27.26 -28.63 5.67
C TYR A 79 27.39 -29.44 6.97
N ILE A 80 26.78 -28.95 8.07
CA ILE A 80 26.78 -29.63 9.38
C ILE A 80 26.07 -30.98 9.30
N TYR A 81 24.98 -31.08 8.52
CA TYR A 81 24.30 -32.34 8.25
C TYR A 81 25.24 -33.35 7.58
N GLY A 82 26.01 -32.91 6.58
CA GLY A 82 26.95 -33.77 5.87
C GLY A 82 28.12 -34.26 6.72
N GLU A 83 28.54 -33.52 7.74
CA GLU A 83 29.58 -33.95 8.69
C GLU A 83 29.06 -34.93 9.75
N ASN A 84 27.78 -34.84 10.12
CA ASN A 84 27.23 -35.57 11.28
C ASN A 84 26.25 -36.68 10.91
N SER A 85 25.80 -36.76 9.66
CA SER A 85 24.81 -37.76 9.22
C SER A 85 25.50 -38.95 8.54
N SER A 86 24.97 -40.15 8.78
CA SER A 86 25.37 -41.37 8.08
C SER A 86 24.63 -41.60 6.76
N GLU A 87 23.64 -40.74 6.43
CA GLU A 87 22.84 -40.87 5.21
C GLU A 87 23.53 -40.23 4.00
N MET A 88 24.20 -39.09 4.19
CA MET A 88 24.83 -38.36 3.09
C MET A 88 26.02 -37.55 3.59
N GLU A 89 27.22 -37.91 3.10
CA GLU A 89 28.47 -37.25 3.44
C GLU A 89 28.68 -35.96 2.62
N ASN A 90 29.59 -35.11 3.11
CA ASN A 90 30.13 -34.03 2.31
C ASN A 90 31.07 -34.59 1.23
N PRO A 91 31.05 -34.05 -0.01
CA PRO A 91 30.46 -32.78 -0.43
C PRO A 91 29.01 -32.84 -0.94
N GLY A 92 28.37 -34.03 -0.94
CA GLY A 92 27.02 -34.20 -1.49
C GLY A 92 25.98 -33.33 -0.79
N SER A 93 25.96 -33.38 0.55
CA SER A 93 25.05 -32.55 1.35
C SER A 93 25.30 -31.04 1.12
N LEU A 94 26.57 -30.62 1.11
CA LEU A 94 26.94 -29.23 0.83
C LEU A 94 26.40 -28.72 -0.51
N TYR A 95 26.43 -29.53 -1.58
CA TYR A 95 25.89 -29.13 -2.89
C TYR A 95 24.38 -28.87 -2.84
N ILE A 96 23.62 -29.63 -2.07
CA ILE A 96 22.18 -29.39 -1.87
C ILE A 96 21.96 -28.06 -1.15
N GLY A 97 22.73 -27.80 -0.10
CA GLY A 97 22.71 -26.51 0.61
C GLY A 97 23.00 -25.32 -0.31
N LEU A 98 24.01 -25.44 -1.17
CA LEU A 98 24.36 -24.43 -2.17
C LEU A 98 23.26 -24.26 -3.23
N ALA A 99 22.63 -25.35 -3.69
CA ALA A 99 21.54 -25.28 -4.66
C ALA A 99 20.31 -24.54 -4.09
N ILE A 100 19.89 -24.90 -2.88
CA ILE A 100 18.76 -24.25 -2.19
C ILE A 100 19.10 -22.78 -1.88
N GLY A 101 20.30 -22.53 -1.35
CA GLY A 101 20.77 -21.17 -1.08
C GLY A 101 20.80 -20.30 -2.33
N GLY A 102 21.30 -20.84 -3.44
CA GLY A 102 21.30 -20.20 -4.75
C GLY A 102 19.89 -19.87 -5.24
N MET A 103 18.93 -20.77 -5.06
CA MET A 103 17.53 -20.54 -5.42
C MET A 103 16.93 -19.33 -4.66
N PHE A 104 17.18 -19.20 -3.36
CA PHE A 104 16.71 -18.04 -2.59
C PHE A 104 17.29 -16.72 -3.12
N LEU A 105 18.59 -16.71 -3.46
CA LEU A 105 19.25 -15.53 -4.02
C LEU A 105 18.71 -15.17 -5.41
N LEU A 106 18.43 -16.18 -6.26
CA LEU A 106 17.83 -15.96 -7.57
C LEU A 106 16.42 -15.37 -7.46
N ILE A 107 15.58 -15.89 -6.56
CA ILE A 107 14.24 -15.35 -6.31
C ILE A 107 14.34 -13.89 -5.87
N ALA A 108 15.24 -13.57 -4.92
CA ALA A 108 15.46 -12.20 -4.47
C ALA A 108 15.89 -11.27 -5.61
N PHE A 109 16.83 -11.74 -6.44
CA PHE A 109 17.31 -11.00 -7.61
C PHE A 109 16.17 -10.68 -8.58
N PHE A 110 15.36 -11.67 -8.95
CA PHE A 110 14.22 -11.46 -9.85
C PHE A 110 13.14 -10.55 -9.24
N GLN A 111 12.86 -10.66 -7.95
CA GLN A 111 11.93 -9.77 -7.26
C GLN A 111 12.40 -8.31 -7.28
N ILE A 112 13.68 -8.06 -6.97
CA ILE A 112 14.26 -6.72 -6.97
C ILE A 112 14.30 -6.16 -8.40
N LEU A 113 14.68 -6.97 -9.38
CA LEU A 113 14.73 -6.58 -10.79
C LEU A 113 13.33 -6.26 -11.33
N GLY A 114 12.33 -7.06 -10.98
CA GLY A 114 10.93 -6.83 -11.33
C GLY A 114 10.42 -5.50 -10.78
N ARG A 115 10.72 -5.18 -9.51
CA ARG A 115 10.35 -3.90 -8.90
C ARG A 115 11.05 -2.71 -9.57
N LYS A 116 12.32 -2.85 -9.96
CA LYS A 116 13.07 -1.82 -10.70
C LYS A 116 12.56 -1.60 -12.12
N ARG A 117 12.07 -2.65 -12.79
CA ARG A 117 11.51 -2.59 -14.15
C ARG A 117 10.05 -2.14 -14.19
N SER A 118 9.40 -2.09 -13.03
CA SER A 118 8.05 -1.56 -12.88
C SER A 118 7.96 -0.13 -13.41
N ARG A 119 6.89 0.18 -14.14
CA ARG A 119 6.69 1.51 -14.75
C ARG A 119 5.42 2.15 -14.22
N THR A 120 5.43 3.47 -14.12
CA THR A 120 4.21 4.25 -13.86
C THR A 120 3.41 4.31 -15.16
N TRP A 121 2.11 4.05 -15.06
CA TRP A 121 1.20 4.11 -16.20
C TRP A 121 -0.21 4.40 -15.70
N ASP A 122 -1.00 5.00 -16.59
CA ASP A 122 -2.39 5.29 -16.34
C ASP A 122 -3.26 4.38 -17.20
N GLY A 123 -4.48 4.13 -16.73
CA GLY A 123 -5.43 3.28 -17.42
C GLY A 123 -6.84 3.47 -16.90
N THR A 124 -7.76 2.71 -17.48
CA THR A 124 -9.18 2.77 -17.13
C THR A 124 -9.68 1.36 -16.86
N VAL A 125 -10.51 1.20 -15.83
CA VAL A 125 -11.21 -0.05 -15.58
C VAL A 125 -12.19 -0.30 -16.73
N GLU A 126 -11.91 -1.32 -17.52
CA GLU A 126 -12.69 -1.66 -18.71
C GLU A 126 -13.83 -2.63 -18.39
N ASP A 127 -13.57 -3.60 -17.52
CA ASP A 127 -14.51 -4.70 -17.28
C ASP A 127 -14.27 -5.35 -15.91
N LYS A 128 -15.26 -6.10 -15.43
CA LYS A 128 -15.25 -6.82 -14.15
C LYS A 128 -15.87 -8.20 -14.33
N LYS A 129 -15.23 -9.24 -13.79
CA LYS A 129 -15.70 -10.63 -13.93
C LYS A 129 -15.75 -11.34 -12.59
N ILE A 130 -16.74 -12.21 -12.43
CA ILE A 130 -16.83 -13.16 -11.32
C ILE A 130 -16.84 -14.55 -11.95
N ARG A 131 -15.96 -15.44 -11.49
CA ARG A 131 -15.84 -16.80 -12.02
C ARG A 131 -15.86 -17.79 -10.86
N LYS A 132 -16.70 -18.81 -10.96
CA LYS A 132 -16.58 -19.99 -10.10
C LYS A 132 -15.43 -20.84 -10.63
N LYS A 133 -14.48 -21.18 -9.76
CA LYS A 133 -13.33 -22.04 -10.07
C LYS A 133 -13.28 -23.19 -9.08
N THR A 134 -12.60 -24.25 -9.49
CA THR A 134 -12.41 -25.45 -8.71
C THR A 134 -10.93 -25.77 -8.71
N THR A 135 -10.33 -25.92 -7.54
CA THR A 135 -8.94 -26.34 -7.37
C THR A 135 -8.89 -27.75 -6.78
N ARG A 136 -7.89 -28.53 -7.19
CA ARG A 136 -7.60 -29.85 -6.63
C ARG A 136 -6.32 -29.77 -5.82
N HIS A 137 -6.43 -30.16 -4.56
CA HIS A 137 -5.31 -30.28 -3.64
C HIS A 137 -5.01 -31.76 -3.44
N ASP A 138 -3.80 -32.17 -3.82
CA ASP A 138 -3.27 -33.50 -3.51
C ASP A 138 -2.39 -33.36 -2.27
N TYR A 139 -2.84 -33.98 -1.17
CA TYR A 139 -2.12 -33.96 0.11
C TYR A 139 -1.18 -35.15 0.27
N GLY A 140 -1.00 -35.97 -0.77
CA GLY A 140 -0.28 -37.24 -0.70
C GLY A 140 -1.17 -38.38 -0.19
N ASP A 141 -0.68 -39.62 -0.35
CA ASP A 141 -1.37 -40.86 0.07
C ASP A 141 -2.79 -41.05 -0.52
N GLY A 142 -3.05 -40.44 -1.69
CA GLY A 142 -4.34 -40.51 -2.37
C GLY A 142 -5.43 -39.58 -1.83
N ASP A 143 -5.15 -38.73 -0.84
CA ASP A 143 -6.09 -37.70 -0.35
C ASP A 143 -6.13 -36.51 -1.32
N VAL A 144 -7.01 -36.63 -2.32
CA VAL A 144 -7.30 -35.55 -3.28
C VAL A 144 -8.58 -34.83 -2.86
N ARG A 145 -8.45 -33.59 -2.42
CA ARG A 145 -9.59 -32.73 -2.08
C ARG A 145 -9.86 -31.73 -3.19
N THR A 146 -11.14 -31.51 -3.45
CA THR A 146 -11.60 -30.54 -4.43
C THR A 146 -12.27 -29.39 -3.70
N GLU A 147 -11.80 -28.17 -3.92
CA GLU A 147 -12.32 -26.96 -3.29
C GLU A 147 -12.82 -25.99 -4.36
N ASP A 148 -14.08 -25.55 -4.20
CA ASP A 148 -14.69 -24.54 -5.04
C ASP A 148 -14.44 -23.15 -4.44
N TYR A 149 -14.05 -22.19 -5.28
CA TYR A 149 -13.83 -20.81 -4.88
C TYR A 149 -14.36 -19.82 -5.92
N LEU A 150 -14.65 -18.60 -5.49
CA LEU A 150 -15.03 -17.50 -6.36
C LEU A 150 -13.82 -16.62 -6.67
N GLU A 151 -13.49 -16.48 -7.95
CA GLU A 151 -12.51 -15.52 -8.43
C GLU A 151 -13.21 -14.23 -8.87
N TYR A 152 -12.93 -13.15 -8.15
CA TYR A 152 -13.32 -11.79 -8.52
C TYR A 152 -12.18 -11.13 -9.31
N SER A 153 -12.50 -10.59 -10.47
CA SER A 153 -11.54 -9.98 -11.39
C SER A 153 -11.92 -8.56 -11.78
N VAL A 154 -10.96 -7.65 -11.75
CA VAL A 154 -11.06 -6.29 -12.32
C VAL A 154 -10.06 -6.18 -13.46
N ILE A 155 -10.54 -5.76 -14.64
CA ILE A 155 -9.74 -5.65 -15.86
C ILE A 155 -9.49 -4.17 -16.12
N ILE A 156 -8.22 -3.79 -16.13
CA ILE A 156 -7.75 -2.43 -16.42
C ILE A 156 -7.05 -2.44 -17.76
N ARG A 157 -7.42 -1.51 -18.64
CA ARG A 157 -6.69 -1.24 -19.88
C ARG A 157 -5.84 0.01 -19.68
N SER A 158 -4.53 -0.14 -19.77
CA SER A 158 -3.61 1.00 -19.75
C SER A 158 -3.73 1.82 -21.04
N ASP A 159 -3.28 3.07 -21.00
CA ASP A 159 -3.31 3.97 -22.16
C ASP A 159 -2.45 3.46 -23.33
N ASP A 160 -1.41 2.68 -23.04
CA ASP A 160 -0.60 2.01 -24.07
C ASP A 160 -1.27 0.72 -24.61
N GLY A 161 -2.52 0.47 -24.23
CA GLY A 161 -3.35 -0.63 -24.72
C GLY A 161 -3.13 -1.97 -24.03
N LYS A 162 -2.22 -2.06 -23.04
CA LYS A 162 -1.98 -3.31 -22.31
C LYS A 162 -3.12 -3.63 -21.36
N LYS A 163 -3.44 -4.92 -21.31
CA LYS A 163 -4.44 -5.46 -20.39
C LYS A 163 -3.78 -5.86 -19.08
N HIS A 164 -4.30 -5.34 -17.98
CA HIS A 164 -3.91 -5.68 -16.61
C HIS A 164 -5.12 -6.29 -15.90
N VAL A 165 -4.94 -7.44 -15.24
CA VAL A 165 -6.02 -8.13 -14.54
C VAL A 165 -5.67 -8.24 -13.06
N LEU A 166 -6.55 -7.73 -12.22
CA LEU A 166 -6.47 -7.86 -10.77
C LEU A 166 -7.42 -8.97 -10.35
N THR A 167 -6.94 -9.94 -9.59
CA THR A 167 -7.73 -11.11 -9.17
C THR A 167 -7.68 -11.28 -7.67
N TRP A 168 -8.83 -11.61 -7.09
CA TRP A 168 -8.97 -11.94 -5.67
C TRP A 168 -9.87 -13.15 -5.52
N ASN A 169 -9.50 -14.08 -4.64
CA ASN A 169 -10.26 -15.29 -4.37
C ASN A 169 -11.09 -15.09 -3.11
N ASP A 170 -12.38 -15.44 -3.17
CA ASP A 170 -13.36 -15.44 -2.07
C ASP A 170 -13.51 -14.10 -1.32
N THR A 171 -13.03 -13.01 -1.91
CA THR A 171 -13.21 -11.66 -1.39
C THR A 171 -13.53 -10.69 -2.51
N ASP A 172 -14.64 -9.98 -2.32
CA ASP A 172 -15.17 -8.99 -3.26
C ASP A 172 -14.82 -7.56 -2.88
N ILE A 173 -14.07 -7.32 -1.79
CA ILE A 173 -13.83 -5.99 -1.23
C ILE A 173 -13.21 -5.04 -2.27
N LEU A 174 -12.09 -5.47 -2.89
CA LEU A 174 -11.43 -4.67 -3.92
C LEU A 174 -12.17 -4.74 -5.26
N TYR A 175 -12.90 -5.82 -5.52
CA TYR A 175 -13.80 -5.88 -6.66
C TYR A 175 -14.87 -4.78 -6.58
N ASN A 176 -15.51 -4.59 -5.43
CA ASN A 176 -16.52 -3.57 -5.18
C ASN A 176 -15.93 -2.15 -5.08
N TYR A 177 -14.66 -2.02 -4.74
CA TYR A 177 -13.95 -0.74 -4.70
C TYR A 177 -13.81 -0.08 -6.09
N TYR A 178 -13.55 -0.89 -7.12
CA TYR A 178 -13.40 -0.42 -8.49
C TYR A 178 -14.71 -0.50 -9.27
N ASN A 179 -15.03 0.56 -9.99
CA ASN A 179 -16.15 0.64 -10.94
C ASN A 179 -15.63 0.66 -12.38
N VAL A 180 -16.42 0.12 -13.30
CA VAL A 180 -16.13 0.26 -14.74
C VAL A 180 -16.16 1.74 -15.11
N GLY A 181 -15.14 2.19 -15.84
CA GLY A 181 -14.92 3.60 -16.17
C GLY A 181 -14.02 4.34 -15.18
N ASP A 182 -13.66 3.75 -14.03
CA ASP A 182 -12.72 4.38 -13.10
C ASP A 182 -11.36 4.59 -13.78
N ARG A 183 -10.88 5.83 -13.71
CA ARG A 183 -9.52 6.18 -14.09
C ARG A 183 -8.56 5.79 -12.97
N VAL A 184 -7.49 5.08 -13.30
CA VAL A 184 -6.51 4.60 -12.32
C VAL A 184 -5.07 4.86 -12.75
N ARG A 185 -4.17 4.98 -11.78
CA ARG A 185 -2.72 5.10 -11.99
C ARG A 185 -1.99 4.02 -11.20
N HIS A 186 -1.14 3.29 -11.92
CA HIS A 186 -0.15 2.42 -11.31
C HIS A 186 1.13 3.21 -11.09
N HIS A 187 1.69 3.13 -9.88
CA HIS A 187 2.94 3.79 -9.53
C HIS A 187 4.09 2.79 -9.51
N ALA A 188 5.17 3.10 -10.24
CA ALA A 188 6.34 2.22 -10.34
C ALA A 188 6.84 1.76 -8.96
N GLY A 189 6.96 0.44 -8.79
CA GLY A 189 7.51 -0.20 -7.60
C GLY A 189 6.57 -0.25 -6.39
N LEU A 190 5.33 0.23 -6.53
CA LEU A 190 4.29 0.16 -5.50
C LEU A 190 3.33 -1.03 -5.76
N LYS A 191 2.42 -1.32 -4.82
CA LYS A 191 1.59 -2.55 -4.85
C LYS A 191 0.17 -2.37 -5.37
N SER A 192 -0.46 -1.23 -5.13
CA SER A 192 -1.86 -0.99 -5.55
C SER A 192 -2.01 0.24 -6.44
N TYR A 193 -3.18 0.34 -7.04
CA TYR A 193 -3.56 1.36 -8.01
C TYR A 193 -4.19 2.54 -7.29
N GLU A 194 -3.82 3.74 -7.71
CA GLU A 194 -4.47 4.96 -7.27
C GLU A 194 -5.68 5.22 -8.17
N LYS A 195 -6.86 5.35 -7.58
CA LYS A 195 -8.08 5.75 -8.29
C LYS A 195 -8.13 7.27 -8.44
N TYR A 196 -8.57 7.78 -9.57
CA TYR A 196 -8.63 9.22 -9.81
C TYR A 196 -9.71 9.90 -8.96
N ASP A 197 -10.92 9.34 -8.93
CA ASP A 197 -12.03 9.85 -8.13
C ASP A 197 -12.25 8.95 -6.92
N LYS A 198 -12.07 9.48 -5.72
CA LYS A 198 -12.17 8.78 -4.44
C LYS A 198 -13.28 9.37 -3.57
N THR A 199 -14.09 10.27 -4.13
CA THR A 199 -15.08 11.08 -3.38
C THR A 199 -16.17 10.23 -2.72
N ALA A 200 -16.53 9.12 -3.35
CA ALA A 200 -17.56 8.20 -2.87
C ALA A 200 -17.00 7.03 -2.03
N ASP A 201 -15.67 6.96 -1.84
CA ASP A 201 -15.03 5.80 -1.21
C ASP A 201 -15.04 5.93 0.32
N LYS A 202 -15.32 4.82 1.01
CA LYS A 202 -15.30 4.74 2.49
C LYS A 202 -13.94 4.29 3.04
N PHE A 203 -13.12 3.69 2.19
CA PHE A 203 -11.78 3.22 2.53
C PHE A 203 -10.88 3.43 1.33
N ILE A 204 -9.57 3.40 1.56
CA ILE A 204 -8.55 3.55 0.52
C ILE A 204 -7.45 2.50 0.66
N PRO A 205 -7.13 1.73 -0.41
CA PRO A 205 -5.97 0.85 -0.41
C PRO A 205 -4.68 1.67 -0.45
N CYS A 206 -3.77 1.43 0.49
CA CYS A 206 -2.47 2.07 0.49
C CYS A 206 -1.65 1.65 -0.74
N ASN A 207 -1.31 2.60 -1.62
CA ASN A 207 -0.49 2.35 -2.82
C ASN A 207 0.80 1.60 -2.54
N ALA A 208 1.48 1.92 -1.44
CA ALA A 208 2.74 1.27 -1.09
C ALA A 208 2.57 -0.22 -0.72
N CYS A 209 1.67 -0.53 0.24
CA CYS A 209 1.62 -1.87 0.85
C CYS A 209 0.34 -2.67 0.62
N GLY A 210 -0.69 -2.06 0.02
CA GLY A 210 -2.00 -2.67 -0.25
C GLY A 210 -2.92 -2.76 0.96
N THR A 211 -2.53 -2.24 2.13
CA THR A 211 -3.37 -2.26 3.33
C THR A 211 -4.57 -1.35 3.14
N LEU A 212 -5.78 -1.85 3.42
CA LEU A 212 -7.01 -1.06 3.41
C LEU A 212 -7.00 -0.13 4.62
N CYS A 213 -7.08 1.17 4.37
CA CYS A 213 -7.08 2.21 5.41
C CYS A 213 -8.39 2.98 5.38
N ASP A 214 -8.75 3.64 6.48
CA ASP A 214 -9.91 4.53 6.50
C ASP A 214 -9.66 5.70 5.53
N ILE A 215 -10.68 6.13 4.79
CA ILE A 215 -10.56 7.26 3.87
C ILE A 215 -10.19 8.57 4.60
N LYS A 216 -10.40 8.64 5.92
CA LYS A 216 -10.04 9.78 6.76
C LYS A 216 -8.57 9.79 7.17
N ASP A 217 -7.87 8.66 7.16
CA ASP A 217 -6.47 8.57 7.59
C ASP A 217 -5.53 9.28 6.61
N ASP A 218 -4.55 10.06 7.07
CA ASP A 218 -3.58 10.69 6.16
C ASP A 218 -2.40 9.79 5.79
N ASN A 219 -2.13 8.80 6.62
CA ASN A 219 -1.01 7.87 6.47
C ASN A 219 -1.48 6.45 6.76
N CYS A 220 -0.95 5.48 6.02
CA CYS A 220 -1.22 4.08 6.25
C CYS A 220 -0.71 3.66 7.63
N PHE A 221 -1.57 3.07 8.46
CA PHE A 221 -1.18 2.63 9.81
C PHE A 221 -0.06 1.59 9.81
N ARG A 222 0.06 0.78 8.74
CA ARG A 222 1.06 -0.29 8.59
C ARG A 222 2.41 0.21 8.09
N CYS A 223 2.47 0.84 6.91
CA CYS A 223 3.74 1.23 6.29
C CYS A 223 4.10 2.72 6.49
N LYS A 224 3.22 3.51 7.12
CA LYS A 224 3.37 4.95 7.38
C LYS A 224 3.49 5.85 6.15
N CYS A 225 3.43 5.28 4.94
CA CYS A 225 3.37 6.08 3.71
C CYS A 225 2.07 6.89 3.70
N PRO A 226 2.10 8.13 3.16
CA PRO A 226 0.89 8.92 3.02
C PRO A 226 -0.11 8.19 2.11
N LEU A 227 -1.39 8.37 2.39
CA LEU A 227 -2.46 7.86 1.54
C LEU A 227 -2.68 8.84 0.39
N LEU A 228 -2.67 8.30 -0.83
CA LEU A 228 -2.87 9.09 -2.04
C LEU A 228 -4.36 9.38 -2.17
N LYS A 229 -4.82 10.48 -1.58
CA LYS A 229 -6.19 10.97 -1.71
C LYS A 229 -6.27 12.00 -2.81
#